data_AF-A0A7K4C6T6-F1
#
_entry.id   AF-A0A7K4C6T6-F1
#
_cell.length_a   1.000
_cell.length_b   1.000
_cell.length_c   1.000
_cell.angle_alpha   90.00
_cell.angle_beta   90.00
_cell.angle_gamma   90.00
#
_symmetry.space_group_name_H-M   'P 1'
#
loop_
_entity.id
_entity.type
_entity.pdbx_description
1 polymer ?
#
loop_
_entity_poly.entity_id
_entity_poly.type
_entity_poly.pdbx_seq_one_letter_code
_entity_poly.pdbx_strand_id
1 'polypeptide(L)' 'MGSIVVKNAVQRKPGFLYYIDAKGNVCEAKMSRGGKKKKAKPKKKKK' A
#
# COMPACT_ATOMS: atom_id res chain seq x y z
N MET A 1 -1.45 -27.69 9.20
CA MET A 1 -0.28 -26.77 9.23
C MET A 1 -0.11 -26.18 7.86
N GLY A 2 0.07 -24.86 7.74
CA GLY A 2 0.32 -24.21 6.45
C GLY A 2 1.78 -24.40 6.01
N SER A 3 2.00 -24.75 4.75
CA SER A 3 3.34 -24.86 4.14
C SER A 3 3.61 -23.69 3.21
N ILE A 4 4.86 -23.21 3.18
CA ILE A 4 5.28 -22.18 2.23
C ILE A 4 5.41 -22.82 0.85
N VAL A 5 4.55 -22.42 -0.09
CA VAL A 5 4.56 -22.93 -1.47
C VAL A 5 5.66 -22.26 -2.31
N VAL A 6 5.88 -20.96 -2.10
CA VAL A 6 6.86 -20.17 -2.85
C VAL A 6 7.61 -19.24 -1.90
N LYS A 7 8.94 -19.35 -1.88
CA LYS A 7 9.82 -18.40 -1.17
C LYS A 7 10.02 -17.17 -2.04
N ASN A 8 10.06 -15.98 -1.42
CA ASN A 8 10.36 -14.72 -2.10
C ASN A 8 9.43 -14.40 -3.29
N ALA A 9 8.13 -14.73 -3.18
CA ALA A 9 7.14 -14.50 -4.23
C ALA A 9 7.01 -13.02 -4.68
N VAL A 10 7.54 -12.08 -3.89
CA VAL A 10 7.54 -10.65 -4.21
C VAL A 10 8.85 -10.00 -3.77
N GLN A 11 9.43 -9.18 -4.65
CA GLN A 11 10.54 -8.30 -4.33
C GLN A 11 9.99 -6.97 -3.77
N ARG A 12 10.22 -6.72 -2.48
CA ARG A 12 9.69 -5.54 -1.80
C ARG A 12 10.59 -4.34 -2.03
N LYS A 13 10.02 -3.25 -2.54
CA LYS A 13 10.72 -1.98 -2.73
C LYS A 13 10.70 -1.15 -1.46
N PRO A 14 11.78 -0.44 -1.13
CA PRO A 14 11.81 0.44 0.03
C PRO A 14 10.80 1.59 -0.13
N GLY A 15 9.94 1.79 0.87
CA GLY A 15 8.94 2.87 0.88
C GLY A 15 7.58 2.51 0.29
N PHE A 16 7.33 1.23 0.07
CA PHE A 16 6.04 0.70 -0.36
C PHE A 16 5.48 -0.29 0.65
N LEU A 17 4.17 -0.20 0.89
CA LEU A 17 3.39 -1.15 1.65
C LEU A 17 2.90 -2.24 0.71
N TYR A 18 3.08 -3.50 1.11
CA TYR A 18 2.58 -4.67 0.39
C TYR A 18 1.53 -5.37 1.25
N TYR A 19 0.36 -5.64 0.69
CA TYR A 19 -0.75 -6.31 1.38
C TYR A 19 -1.48 -7.26 0.43
N ILE A 20 -2.32 -8.12 1.00
CA ILE A 20 -3.17 -9.06 0.25
C ILE A 20 -4.60 -8.53 0.28
N ASP A 21 -5.24 -8.40 -0.88
CA ASP A 21 -6.65 -8.00 -0.96
C ASP A 21 -7.60 -9.19 -0.69
N ALA A 22 -8.90 -8.93 -0.62
CA ALA A 22 -9.91 -9.97 -0.40
C ALA A 22 -9.97 -11.01 -1.53
N LYS A 23 -9.40 -10.73 -2.71
CA LYS A 23 -9.31 -11.64 -3.85
C LYS A 23 -8.00 -12.45 -3.85
N GLY A 24 -7.13 -12.24 -2.86
CA GLY A 24 -5.85 -12.93 -2.74
C GLY A 24 -4.71 -12.31 -3.57
N ASN A 25 -4.89 -11.12 -4.14
CA ASN A 25 -3.84 -10.46 -4.91
C ASN A 25 -2.86 -9.73 -4.01
N VAL A 26 -1.58 -9.70 -4.41
CA VAL A 26 -0.57 -8.86 -3.77
C VAL A 26 -0.63 -7.45 -4.36
N CYS A 27 -0.96 -6.46 -3.53
CA CYS A 27 -1.04 -5.07 -3.92
C CYS A 27 0.15 -4.25 -3.38
N GLU A 28 0.58 -3.23 -4.14
CA GLU A 28 1.65 -2.29 -3.78
C GLU A 28 1.06 -0.88 -3.56
N ALA A 29 1.37 -0.23 -2.43
CA ALA A 29 0.94 1.14 -2.13
C ALA A 29 2.12 2.00 -1.64
N LYS A 30 2.27 3.21 -2.18
CA LYS A 30 3.34 4.13 -1.74
C LYS A 30 3.07 4.61 -0.31
N MET A 31 4.04 4.37 0.58
CA MET A 31 3.89 4.78 1.98
C MET A 31 3.85 6.31 2.08
N SER A 32 2.87 6.81 2.83
CA SER A 32 2.86 8.21 3.27
C SER A 32 3.86 8.35 4.40
N ARG A 33 5.14 8.54 4.07
CA ARG A 33 6.15 8.88 5.06
C ARG A 33 5.80 10.25 5.65
N GLY A 34 5.69 10.32 6.98
CA GLY A 34 5.37 11.55 7.69
C GLY A 34 6.46 12.60 7.46
N GLY A 35 6.21 13.50 6.51
CA GLY A 35 7.13 14.57 6.13
C GLY A 35 6.37 15.57 5.27
N LYS A 36 6.13 16.75 5.85
CA LYS A 36 5.17 17.79 5.43
C LYS A 36 3.69 17.42 5.62
N LYS A 37 3.04 18.17 6.54
CA LYS A 37 1.58 18.28 6.63
C LYS A 37 1.05 18.60 5.22
N LYS A 38 0.30 17.68 4.61
CA LYS A 38 -0.48 18.01 3.40
C LYS A 38 -1.44 19.13 3.81
N LYS A 39 -1.27 20.34 3.24
CA LYS A 39 -2.29 21.38 3.34
C LYS A 39 -3.60 20.74 2.86
N ALA A 40 -4.64 20.79 3.70
CA ALA A 40 -5.94 20.22 3.35
C ALA A 40 -6.35 20.79 1.98
N LYS A 41 -6.62 19.92 1.00
CA LYS A 41 -7.22 20.39 -0.25
C LYS A 41 -8.59 20.98 0.12
N PRO A 42 -8.90 22.23 -0.27
CA PRO A 42 -10.23 22.77 -0.03
C PRO A 42 -11.25 21.83 -0.66
N LYS A 43 -12.24 21.38 0.13
CA LYS A 43 -13.37 20.62 -0.40
C LYS A 43 -14.03 21.49 -1.47
N LYS A 44 -13.96 21.07 -2.73
CA LYS A 44 -14.72 21.69 -3.82
C LYS A 44 -16.19 21.57 -3.42
N LYS A 45 -16.82 22.67 -2.98
CA LYS A 45 -18.27 22.71 -2.80
C LYS A 45 -18.87 22.34 -4.16
N LYS A 46 -19.54 21.19 -4.24
CA LYS A 46 -20.42 20.89 -5.38
C LYS A 46 -21.48 21.99 -5.36
N LYS A 47 -21.57 22.73 -6.47
CA LYS A 47 -22.70 23.61 -6.76
C LYS A 47 -23.91 22.74 -7.11
#